data_AF-A0A2A6CZ78-F1
#
_entry.id   AF-A0A2A6CZ78-F1
#
_cell.length_a   1.000
_cell.length_b   1.000
_cell.length_c   1.000
_cell.angle_alpha   90.00
_cell.angle_beta   90.00
_cell.angle_gamma   90.00
#
_symmetry.space_group_name_H-M   'P 1'
#
loop_
_entity.id
_entity.type
_entity.pdbx_description
1 polymer ?
#
loop_
_entity_poly.entity_id
_entity_poly.type
_entity_poly.pdbx_seq_one_letter_code
_entity_poly.pdbx_strand_id
1 'polypeptide(L)'
;MYLYFFALDFIDISLTPEFAGLSFDGLVSLLKRDSLRVDNEKQVFDVVDRWINEDSSRLQYSAQLLRSIRWSCLPSSFIDDIVERKEWVVNCPKAVNIINETKN
;
A
#
# COMPACT_ATOMS: atom_id res chain seq x y z
N MET A 1 -20.58 15.94 10.69
CA MET A 1 -20.61 15.75 9.22
C MET A 1 -19.33 15.04 8.80
N TYR A 2 -19.17 13.73 9.12
CA TYR A 2 -17.97 12.94 8.78
C TYR A 2 -18.29 11.45 8.56
N LEU A 3 -19.46 11.12 8.01
CA LEU A 3 -19.92 9.72 7.92
C LEU A 3 -19.98 9.13 6.50
N TYR A 4 -19.64 9.89 5.45
CA TYR A 4 -19.68 9.36 4.07
C TYR A 4 -18.41 8.64 3.60
N PHE A 5 -17.35 8.59 4.42
CA PHE A 5 -16.12 7.90 4.04
C PHE A 5 -16.21 6.37 4.18
N PHE A 6 -17.22 5.86 4.90
CA PHE A 6 -17.36 4.42 5.16
C PHE A 6 -17.95 3.64 3.98
N ALA A 7 -18.37 4.33 2.90
CA ALA A 7 -19.04 3.71 1.76
C ALA A 7 -18.19 3.61 0.49
N LEU A 8 -17.05 4.31 0.43
CA LEU A 8 -16.21 4.37 -0.77
C LEU A 8 -15.17 3.24 -0.76
N ASP A 9 -14.97 2.62 -1.92
CA ASP A 9 -13.89 1.67 -2.15
C ASP A 9 -12.53 2.35 -1.93
N PHE A 10 -11.56 1.57 -1.47
CA PHE A 10 -10.20 2.08 -1.24
C PHE A 10 -9.57 2.69 -2.49
N ILE A 11 -9.92 2.18 -3.67
CA ILE A 11 -9.52 2.74 -4.97
C ILE A 11 -10.11 4.14 -5.16
N ASP A 12 -11.39 4.34 -4.87
CA ASP A 12 -12.05 5.63 -5.04
C ASP A 12 -11.45 6.66 -4.09
N ILE A 13 -11.17 6.25 -2.85
CA ILE A 13 -10.44 7.05 -1.86
C ILE A 13 -9.05 7.43 -2.39
N SER A 14 -8.31 6.51 -3.00
CA SER A 14 -6.97 6.79 -3.53
C SER A 14 -6.94 7.81 -4.67
N LEU A 15 -8.07 7.96 -5.37
CA LEU A 15 -8.25 8.91 -6.46
C LEU A 15 -8.58 10.32 -5.95
N THR A 16 -8.98 10.47 -4.68
CA THR A 16 -9.36 11.76 -4.16
C THR A 16 -8.14 12.60 -3.75
N PRO A 17 -8.20 13.93 -3.89
CA PRO A 17 -7.08 14.82 -3.55
C PRO A 17 -6.73 14.78 -2.06
N GLU A 18 -7.67 14.39 -1.19
CA GLU A 18 -7.40 14.18 0.24
C GLU A 18 -6.41 13.03 0.48
N PHE A 19 -6.38 12.04 -0.42
CA PHE A 19 -5.45 10.92 -0.33
C PHE A 19 -4.02 11.30 -0.76
N ALA A 20 -3.87 12.15 -1.79
CA ALA A 20 -2.57 12.67 -2.21
C ALA A 20 -1.88 13.47 -1.10
N GLY A 21 -2.67 14.22 -0.30
CA GLY A 21 -2.21 14.96 0.87
C GLY A 21 -2.12 14.14 2.17
N LEU A 22 -2.46 12.84 2.12
CA LEU A 22 -2.54 12.00 3.31
C LEU A 22 -1.13 11.67 3.81
N SER A 23 -0.91 11.87 5.11
CA SER A 23 0.38 11.57 5.74
C SER A 23 0.60 10.06 5.90
N PHE A 24 1.86 9.64 5.99
CA PHE A 24 2.24 8.24 6.23
C PHE A 24 1.44 7.59 7.38
N ASP A 25 1.31 8.28 8.51
CA ASP A 25 0.57 7.80 9.67
C ASP A 25 -0.92 7.60 9.38
N GLY A 26 -1.52 8.52 8.61
CA GLY A 26 -2.90 8.39 8.16
C GLY A 26 -3.08 7.18 7.25
N LEU A 27 -2.13 6.92 6.35
CA LEU A 27 -2.18 5.78 5.44
C LEU A 27 -2.03 4.47 6.22
N VAL A 28 -1.06 4.36 7.13
CA VAL A 28 -0.90 3.18 8.01
C VAL A 28 -2.14 2.97 8.88
N SER A 29 -2.70 4.03 9.45
CA SER A 29 -3.93 3.95 10.23
C SER A 29 -5.10 3.48 9.39
N LEU A 30 -5.15 3.87 8.11
CA LEU A 30 -6.14 3.40 7.15
C LEU A 30 -5.94 1.91 6.88
N LEU A 31 -4.71 1.47 6.54
CA LEU A 31 -4.33 0.07 6.32
C LEU A 31 -4.63 -0.83 7.52
N LYS A 32 -4.48 -0.31 8.73
CA LYS A 32 -4.79 -1.04 9.97
C LYS A 32 -6.28 -1.15 10.27
N ARG A 33 -7.15 -0.39 9.59
CA ARG A 33 -8.60 -0.47 9.83
C ARG A 33 -9.18 -1.68 9.10
N ASP A 34 -9.69 -2.64 9.87
CA ASP A 34 -10.48 -3.78 9.35
C ASP A 34 -11.80 -3.38 8.65
N SER A 35 -12.16 -2.09 8.64
CA SER A 35 -13.32 -1.56 7.91
C SER A 35 -12.99 -1.08 6.48
N LEU A 36 -11.79 -1.39 5.98
CA LEU A 36 -11.41 -1.13 4.60
C LEU A 36 -12.31 -1.91 3.64
N ARG A 37 -13.05 -1.19 2.79
CA ARG A 37 -13.71 -1.80 1.62
C ARG A 37 -12.66 -2.01 0.54
N VAL A 38 -12.03 -3.17 0.60
CA VAL A 38 -11.08 -3.66 -0.40
C VAL A 38 -11.55 -5.03 -0.84
N ASP A 39 -11.66 -5.24 -2.14
CA ASP A 39 -11.98 -6.57 -2.67
C ASP A 39 -10.82 -7.53 -2.39
N ASN A 40 -9.59 -7.07 -2.67
CA ASN A 40 -8.35 -7.80 -2.45
C ASN A 40 -7.25 -6.85 -1.97
N GLU A 41 -6.26 -7.41 -1.25
CA GLU A 41 -5.04 -6.69 -0.86
C GLU A 41 -4.20 -6.19 -2.05
N LYS A 42 -4.50 -6.67 -3.26
CA LYS A 42 -3.95 -6.12 -4.49
C LYS A 42 -4.31 -4.64 -4.66
N GLN A 43 -5.55 -4.26 -4.35
CA GLN A 43 -5.97 -2.85 -4.42
C GLN A 43 -5.22 -2.02 -3.39
N VAL A 44 -4.99 -2.60 -2.21
CA VAL A 44 -4.24 -1.94 -1.15
C VAL A 44 -2.82 -1.61 -1.61
N PHE A 45 -2.16 -2.60 -2.23
CA PHE A 45 -0.85 -2.41 -2.82
C PHE A 45 -0.83 -1.36 -3.92
N ASP A 46 -1.78 -1.39 -4.85
CA ASP A 46 -1.84 -0.45 -5.98
C ASP A 46 -1.92 1.02 -5.52
N VAL A 47 -2.70 1.26 -4.48
CA VAL A 47 -2.83 2.58 -3.86
C VAL A 47 -1.56 3.01 -3.13
N VAL A 48 -0.89 2.09 -2.42
CA VAL A 48 0.42 2.36 -1.80
C VAL A 48 1.47 2.68 -2.86
N ASP A 49 1.49 1.92 -3.96
CA ASP A 49 2.37 2.14 -5.11
C ASP A 49 2.16 3.53 -5.71
N ARG A 50 0.89 3.92 -5.91
CA ARG A 50 0.53 5.25 -6.39
C ARG A 50 0.97 6.34 -5.41
N TRP A 51 0.73 6.17 -4.12
CA TRP A 51 1.12 7.14 -3.09
C TRP A 51 2.64 7.33 -2.99
N ILE A 52 3.43 6.28 -3.24
CA ILE A 52 4.89 6.36 -3.33
C ILE A 52 5.32 7.02 -4.64
N ASN A 53 4.64 6.73 -5.75
CA ASN A 53 4.91 7.33 -7.06
C ASN A 53 4.67 8.85 -7.08
N GLU A 54 3.71 9.35 -6.29
CA GLU A 54 3.48 10.78 -6.15
C GLU A 54 4.70 11.52 -5.57
N ASP A 55 5.52 10.86 -4.75
CA ASP A 55 6.60 11.52 -4.01
C ASP A 55 7.72 10.54 -3.64
N SER A 56 8.84 10.64 -4.35
CA SER A 56 10.00 9.77 -4.17
C SER A 56 10.67 9.92 -2.79
N SER A 57 10.39 10.98 -2.03
CA SER A 57 10.83 11.11 -0.64
C SER A 57 10.10 10.15 0.30
N ARG A 58 8.91 9.68 -0.09
CA ARG A 58 8.07 8.75 0.69
C ARG A 58 8.47 7.29 0.52
N LEU A 59 9.37 7.02 -0.42
CA LEU A 59 9.92 5.71 -0.75
C LEU A 59 10.60 5.04 0.45
N GLN A 60 11.12 5.82 1.41
CA GLN A 60 11.63 5.32 2.68
C GLN A 60 10.57 4.69 3.60
N TYR A 61 9.31 5.12 3.49
CA TYR A 61 8.18 4.58 4.25
C TYR A 61 7.55 3.37 3.58
N SER A 62 7.86 3.12 2.31
CA SER A 62 7.29 2.02 1.53
C SER A 62 7.49 0.67 2.21
N ALA A 63 8.69 0.38 2.72
CA ALA A 63 8.98 -0.86 3.45
C ALA A 63 8.09 -1.04 4.69
N GLN A 64 7.73 0.05 5.37
CA GLN A 64 6.87 0.02 6.55
C GLN A 64 5.39 -0.14 6.17
N LEU A 65 4.96 0.45 5.04
CA LEU A 65 3.64 0.23 4.45
C LEU A 65 3.49 -1.22 4.00
N LEU A 66 4.47 -1.75 3.29
CA LEU A 66 4.54 -3.14 2.87
C LEU A 66 4.37 -4.08 4.06
N ARG A 67 5.02 -3.82 5.19
CA ARG A 67 4.85 -4.62 6.41
C ARG A 67 3.44 -4.54 7.03
N SER A 68 2.69 -3.49 6.72
CA SER A 68 1.29 -3.33 7.18
C SER A 68 0.29 -4.04 6.28
N ILE A 69 0.67 -4.39 5.04
CA ILE A 69 -0.17 -5.14 4.10
C ILE A 69 -0.19 -6.62 4.50
N ARG A 70 -1.37 -7.24 4.42
CA ARG A 70 -1.55 -8.66 4.71
C ARG A 70 -1.13 -9.52 3.53
N TRP A 71 0.18 -9.78 3.40
CA TRP A 71 0.77 -10.66 2.38
C TRP A 71 0.13 -12.04 2.30
N SER A 72 -0.38 -12.55 3.42
CA SER A 72 -1.10 -13.83 3.49
C SER A 72 -2.37 -13.87 2.62
N CYS A 73 -2.90 -12.72 2.22
CA CYS A 73 -4.07 -12.60 1.34
C CYS A 73 -3.70 -12.30 -0.12
N LEU A 74 -2.41 -12.09 -0.42
CA LEU A 74 -1.90 -11.89 -1.77
C LEU A 74 -1.42 -13.22 -2.37
N PRO A 75 -1.73 -13.50 -3.64
CA PRO A 75 -1.15 -14.66 -4.31
C PRO A 75 0.35 -14.46 -4.49
N SER A 76 1.15 -15.50 -4.24
CA SER A 76 2.61 -15.47 -4.39
C SER A 76 3.05 -14.95 -5.76
N SER A 77 2.34 -15.35 -6.83
CA SER A 77 2.59 -14.84 -8.19
C SER A 77 2.49 -13.32 -8.32
N PHE A 78 1.66 -12.65 -7.52
CA PHE A 78 1.57 -11.18 -7.53
C PHE A 78 2.79 -10.53 -6.87
N ILE A 79 3.33 -11.16 -5.83
CA ILE A 79 4.53 -10.68 -5.14
C ILE A 79 5.73 -10.73 -6.09
N ASP A 80 5.96 -11.88 -6.71
CA ASP A 80 7.06 -12.09 -7.64
C ASP A 80 6.92 -11.29 -8.96
N ASP A 81 5.71 -11.22 -9.54
CA ASP A 81 5.55 -10.62 -10.87
C ASP A 81 5.29 -9.10 -10.83
N ILE A 82 4.62 -8.61 -9.78
CA ILE A 82 4.24 -7.19 -9.68
C ILE A 82 5.15 -6.46 -8.68
N VAL A 83 5.29 -6.97 -7.45
CA VAL A 83 5.99 -6.23 -6.38
C VAL A 83 7.49 -6.18 -6.60
N GLU A 84 8.13 -7.31 -6.90
CA GLU A 84 9.58 -7.36 -7.17
C GLU A 84 9.97 -6.59 -8.44
N ARG A 85 9.04 -6.37 -9.36
CA ARG A 85 9.28 -5.60 -10.60
C ARG A 85 9.14 -4.08 -10.44
N LYS A 86 8.63 -3.57 -9.31
CA LYS A 86 8.48 -2.13 -9.12
C LYS A 86 9.82 -1.44 -8.96
N GLU A 87 10.03 -0.34 -9.68
CA GLU A 87 11.29 0.41 -9.67
C GLU A 87 11.67 0.87 -8.26
N TRP A 88 10.71 1.35 -7.47
CA TRP A 88 10.98 1.79 -6.11
C TRP A 88 11.30 0.63 -5.15
N VAL A 89 10.80 -0.58 -5.40
CA VAL A 89 11.18 -1.77 -4.61
C VAL A 89 12.63 -2.13 -4.91
N VAL A 90 13.00 -2.18 -6.19
CA VAL A 90 14.39 -2.46 -6.60
C VAL A 90 15.37 -1.38 -6.11
N ASN A 91 14.96 -0.11 -6.11
CA ASN A 91 15.76 0.99 -5.58
C ASN A 91 15.82 1.04 -4.04
N CYS A 92 14.96 0.29 -3.34
CA CYS A 92 14.89 0.30 -1.89
C CYS A 92 15.26 -1.07 -1.29
N PRO A 93 16.50 -1.25 -0.80
CA PRO A 93 16.94 -2.53 -0.23
C PRO A 93 16.09 -2.95 0.98
N LYS A 94 15.50 -2.00 1.70
CA LYS A 94 14.58 -2.28 2.82
C LYS A 94 13.28 -2.94 2.35
N ALA A 95 12.73 -2.51 1.21
CA ALA A 95 11.52 -3.12 0.66
C ALA A 95 11.80 -4.56 0.23
N VAL A 96 12.91 -4.79 -0.49
CA VAL A 96 13.35 -6.13 -0.92
C VAL A 96 13.50 -7.09 0.27
N ASN A 97 14.08 -6.63 1.39
CA ASN A 97 14.23 -7.46 2.58
C ASN A 97 12.87 -7.92 3.13
N ILE A 98 11.89 -7.01 3.23
CA ILE A 98 10.54 -7.33 3.71
C ILE A 98 9.87 -8.36 2.80
N ILE A 99 10.00 -8.22 1.48
CA ILE A 99 9.42 -9.17 0.52
C ILE A 99 10.03 -10.57 0.70
N ASN A 100 11.35 -10.67 0.80
CA ASN A 100 12.03 -11.93 1.03
C ASN A 100 11.65 -12.57 2.37
N GLU A 101 11.48 -11.77 3.43
CA GLU A 101 11.00 -12.26 4.73
C GLU A 101 9.58 -12.82 4.65
N THR A 102 8.68 -12.21 3.85
CA THR A 102 7.31 -12.71 3.68
C THR A 102 7.18 -13.95 2.79
N LYS A 103 8.19 -14.25 1.97
CA LYS A 103 8.23 -15.44 1.10
C LYS A 103 8.78 -16.69 1.81
N ASN A 104 9.40 -16.53 2.98
CA ASN A 104 10.11 -17.57 3.73
C ASN A 104 9.25 -18.12 4.86
#